data_AF-A0A2J4YBL6-F1
#
_entry.id   AF-A0A2J4YBL6-F1
#
_cell.length_a   1.000
_cell.length_b   1.000
_cell.length_c   1.000
_cell.angle_alpha   90.00
_cell.angle_beta   90.00
_cell.angle_gamma   90.00
#
_symmetry.space_group_name_H-M   'P 1'
#
loop_
_entity.id
_entity.type
_entity.pdbx_description
1 polymer ?
#
loop_
_entity_poly.entity_id
_entity_poly.type
_entity_poly.pdbx_seq_one_letter_code
_entity_poly.pdbx_strand_id
1 'polypeptide(L)'
;LVITDDQPELAGQHLTLAHLNAEGASEPVVVNESGDVVAASGCPRGALFVTRQLTLPDGRSVTVKSGFQLLKESAEKLTLTQYSQQCGVAEDKIAALADAFTRHGRKAAVITHGGMMAGNGFYSAWAVMMLNALIGNLSLEGGVFVGGGKFNGATDGPRYNLESFAGKVKPKGLSIARSKTAYESSEEYRSKAAAGVSPYPARAPWYPFVAGQLTELLTSALEGYPYPLKAWISNMTNPLYGVPGLRAVAEEKLKDPQRLPLFIAIDAFMNETTALADYIVPDTHNFESWGFSAPWAGVASKATTARWPVVPAATAKTADGEPASMEAFCIAVAKRLNLPGFGENAITDAQGNRYPLHRAEDYYLRMAANIAFMGNAPVAEAISEDLTLTGVQ
;
A
#
# COMPACT_ATOMS: atom_id res chain seq x y z
N LEU A 1 24.46 -12.67 -0.64
CA LEU A 1 25.10 -13.02 0.65
C LEU A 1 24.77 -11.89 1.62
N VAL A 2 24.58 -12.19 2.90
CA VAL A 2 24.25 -11.23 3.95
C VAL A 2 25.38 -11.25 4.97
N ILE A 3 25.84 -10.08 5.39
CA ILE A 3 26.85 -9.91 6.45
C ILE A 3 26.16 -10.11 7.80
N THR A 4 26.67 -11.03 8.61
CA THR A 4 26.01 -11.44 9.86
C THR A 4 26.74 -11.01 11.13
N ASP A 5 27.93 -10.44 11.01
CA ASP A 5 28.64 -9.90 12.17
C ASP A 5 27.97 -8.62 12.67
N ASP A 6 28.05 -8.39 13.97
CA ASP A 6 27.54 -7.18 14.63
C ASP A 6 28.52 -6.01 14.48
N GLN A 7 28.87 -5.69 13.22
CA GLN A 7 29.71 -4.55 12.88
C GLN A 7 28.83 -3.35 12.53
N PRO A 8 29.08 -2.16 13.13
CA PRO A 8 28.39 -0.94 12.77
C PRO A 8 28.39 -0.72 11.25
N GLU A 9 27.25 -0.28 10.71
CA GLU A 9 27.01 -0.01 9.28
C GLU A 9 26.94 -1.23 8.34
N LEU A 10 27.48 -2.41 8.73
CA LEU A 10 27.47 -3.60 7.86
C LEU A 10 26.48 -4.69 8.29
N ALA A 11 26.14 -4.75 9.58
CA ALA A 11 25.29 -5.80 10.13
C ALA A 11 23.95 -5.90 9.38
N GLY A 12 23.61 -7.10 8.91
CA GLY A 12 22.36 -7.39 8.22
C GLY A 12 22.27 -6.87 6.77
N GLN A 13 23.31 -6.21 6.26
CA GLN A 13 23.34 -5.75 4.88
C GLN A 13 23.67 -6.89 3.90
N HIS A 14 23.23 -6.72 2.65
CA HIS A 14 23.73 -7.54 1.56
C HIS A 14 25.21 -7.23 1.33
N LEU A 15 26.05 -8.27 1.28
CA LEU A 15 27.39 -8.14 0.71
C LEU A 15 27.22 -7.82 -0.78
N THR A 16 27.93 -6.81 -1.26
CA THR A 16 27.88 -6.32 -2.65
C THR A 16 29.27 -6.28 -3.27
N LEU A 17 29.36 -6.10 -4.59
CA LEU A 17 30.65 -5.92 -5.28
C LEU A 17 31.42 -4.71 -4.74
N ALA A 18 30.73 -3.62 -4.37
CA ALA A 18 31.35 -2.43 -3.76
C ALA A 18 32.06 -2.74 -2.43
N HIS A 19 31.63 -3.76 -1.69
CA HIS A 19 32.32 -4.20 -0.47
C HIS A 19 33.59 -5.00 -0.77
N LEU A 20 33.70 -5.60 -1.96
CA LEU A 20 34.80 -6.49 -2.36
C LEU A 20 35.82 -5.80 -3.29
N ASN A 21 35.42 -4.71 -3.95
CA ASN A 21 36.25 -3.92 -4.84
C ASN A 21 35.80 -2.45 -4.75
N ALA A 22 36.75 -1.52 -4.59
CA ALA A 22 36.48 -0.09 -4.45
C ALA A 22 35.73 0.52 -5.66
N GLU A 23 35.91 -0.04 -6.85
CA GLU A 23 35.19 0.36 -8.07
C GLU A 23 33.95 -0.48 -8.35
N GLY A 24 33.55 -1.35 -7.41
CA GLY A 24 32.44 -2.28 -7.56
C GLY A 24 31.07 -1.60 -7.50
N ALA A 25 30.11 -2.14 -8.25
CA ALA A 25 28.72 -1.71 -8.16
C ALA A 25 28.08 -2.09 -6.82
N SER A 26 26.99 -1.41 -6.43
CA SER A 26 26.11 -1.85 -5.32
C SER A 26 25.23 -3.05 -5.71
N GLU A 27 25.82 -4.03 -6.39
CA GLU A 27 25.15 -5.26 -6.78
C GLU A 27 25.41 -6.36 -5.72
N PRO A 28 24.37 -7.03 -5.19
CA PRO A 28 24.55 -8.15 -4.29
C PRO A 28 25.35 -9.30 -4.91
N VAL A 29 26.13 -10.00 -4.10
CA VAL A 29 26.91 -11.17 -4.54
C VAL A 29 26.37 -12.50 -4.03
N VAL A 30 26.66 -13.58 -4.74
CA VAL A 30 26.33 -14.96 -4.39
C VAL A 30 27.57 -15.85 -4.46
N VAL A 31 27.42 -17.12 -4.09
CA VAL A 31 28.44 -18.15 -4.30
C VAL A 31 28.02 -19.01 -5.48
N ASN A 32 28.85 -19.13 -6.51
CA ASN A 32 28.57 -20.01 -7.66
C ASN A 32 28.81 -21.49 -7.30
N GLU A 33 28.57 -22.42 -8.25
CA GLU A 33 28.80 -23.86 -8.06
C GLU A 33 30.28 -24.22 -7.82
N SER A 34 31.22 -23.38 -8.26
CA SER A 34 32.66 -23.55 -8.04
C SER A 34 33.14 -23.07 -6.67
N GLY A 35 32.29 -22.37 -5.89
CA GLY A 35 32.63 -21.79 -4.59
C GLY A 35 33.07 -20.33 -4.63
N ASP A 36 33.13 -19.71 -5.81
CA ASP A 36 33.59 -18.33 -5.99
C ASP A 36 32.51 -17.31 -5.61
N VAL A 37 32.94 -16.12 -5.16
CA VAL A 37 32.06 -14.99 -4.93
C VAL A 37 31.84 -14.26 -6.26
N VAL A 38 30.60 -14.18 -6.72
CA VAL A 38 30.28 -13.55 -8.01
C VAL A 38 29.05 -12.64 -7.89
N ALA A 39 28.92 -11.73 -8.86
CA ALA A 39 27.73 -10.89 -9.04
C ALA A 39 26.46 -11.75 -9.17
N ALA A 40 25.38 -11.39 -8.47
CA ALA A 40 24.14 -12.16 -8.49
C ALA A 40 23.50 -12.20 -9.89
N SER A 41 23.55 -11.11 -10.65
CA SER A 41 22.96 -11.02 -11.99
C SER A 41 23.60 -11.98 -13.00
N GLY A 42 24.90 -12.26 -12.83
CA GLY A 42 25.66 -13.16 -13.68
C GLY A 42 25.62 -14.63 -13.25
N CYS A 43 24.93 -14.96 -12.15
CA CYS A 43 24.96 -16.28 -11.55
C CYS A 43 23.57 -16.93 -11.56
N PRO A 44 23.23 -17.72 -12.60
CA PRO A 44 21.92 -18.37 -12.69
C PRO A 44 21.70 -19.45 -11.64
N ARG A 45 22.78 -19.98 -11.04
CA ARG A 45 22.75 -21.02 -10.01
C ARG A 45 23.72 -20.68 -8.88
N GLY A 46 23.16 -20.24 -7.75
CA GLY A 46 23.92 -19.97 -6.53
C GLY A 46 23.80 -21.09 -5.51
N ALA A 47 24.85 -21.29 -4.71
CA ALA A 47 24.82 -22.19 -3.57
C ALA A 47 23.81 -21.70 -2.51
N LEU A 48 22.90 -22.58 -2.09
CA LEU A 48 21.85 -22.25 -1.13
C LEU A 48 22.35 -22.28 0.33
N PHE A 49 23.28 -23.15 0.67
CA PHE A 49 23.81 -23.29 2.03
C PHE A 49 25.22 -22.73 2.08
N VAL A 50 25.35 -21.49 2.56
CA VAL A 50 26.64 -20.82 2.66
C VAL A 50 26.74 -20.19 4.03
N THR A 51 27.82 -20.52 4.73
CA THR A 51 28.37 -19.77 5.87
C THR A 51 29.89 -19.75 5.67
N ARG A 52 30.48 -18.57 5.54
CA ARG A 52 31.94 -18.43 5.37
C ARG A 52 32.45 -17.10 5.90
N GLN A 53 33.71 -17.05 6.28
CA GLN A 53 34.40 -15.79 6.49
C GLN A 53 35.01 -15.29 5.18
N LEU A 54 35.01 -13.96 5.02
CA LEU A 54 35.65 -13.24 3.92
C LEU A 54 36.43 -12.06 4.48
N THR A 55 37.58 -11.78 3.89
CA THR A 55 38.34 -10.56 4.18
C THR A 55 37.98 -9.48 3.17
N LEU A 56 37.51 -8.32 3.64
CA LEU A 56 37.23 -7.14 2.84
C LEU A 56 38.54 -6.44 2.43
N PRO A 57 38.53 -5.56 1.40
CA PRO A 57 39.71 -4.83 0.94
C PRO A 57 40.38 -3.96 2.01
N ASP A 58 39.62 -3.50 3.01
CA ASP A 58 40.12 -2.72 4.15
C ASP A 58 40.74 -3.60 5.26
N GLY A 59 40.81 -4.91 5.06
CA GLY A 59 41.38 -5.89 5.98
C GLY A 59 40.41 -6.43 7.04
N ARG A 60 39.16 -5.93 7.10
CA ARG A 60 38.16 -6.47 8.03
C ARG A 60 37.74 -7.89 7.60
N SER A 61 37.65 -8.79 8.57
CA SER A 61 37.02 -10.10 8.37
C SER A 61 35.52 -10.00 8.66
N VAL A 62 34.71 -10.56 7.77
CA VAL A 62 33.25 -10.64 7.91
C VAL A 62 32.76 -12.07 7.66
N THR A 63 31.88 -12.53 8.53
CA THR A 63 31.05 -13.72 8.36
C THR A 63 29.87 -13.39 7.45
N VAL A 64 29.74 -14.15 6.37
CA VAL A 64 28.61 -14.02 5.44
C VAL A 64 27.85 -15.32 5.32
N LYS A 65 26.52 -15.17 5.18
CA LYS A 65 25.61 -16.28 4.94
C LYS A 65 24.76 -16.06 3.69
N SER A 66 24.30 -17.13 3.05
CA SER A 66 23.24 -17.00 2.04
C SER A 66 21.89 -16.68 2.71
N GLY A 67 20.97 -16.05 1.98
CA GLY A 67 19.62 -15.79 2.50
C GLY A 67 18.88 -17.08 2.85
N PHE A 68 19.11 -18.16 2.11
CA PHE A 68 18.51 -19.46 2.39
C PHE A 68 19.10 -20.15 3.63
N GLN A 69 20.41 -20.00 3.89
CA GLN A 69 21.02 -20.46 5.14
C GLN A 69 20.40 -19.73 6.35
N LEU A 70 20.21 -18.41 6.26
CA LEU A 70 19.54 -17.64 7.31
C LEU A 70 18.08 -18.06 7.51
N LEU A 71 17.36 -18.35 6.42
CA LEU A 71 15.99 -18.87 6.50
C LEU A 71 15.95 -20.22 7.23
N LYS A 72 16.87 -21.15 6.89
CA LYS A 72 16.98 -22.45 7.56
C LYS A 72 17.28 -22.29 9.05
N GLU A 73 18.28 -21.49 9.41
CA GLU A 73 18.63 -21.23 10.81
C GLU A 73 17.48 -20.59 11.59
N SER A 74 16.72 -19.69 10.95
CA SER A 74 15.53 -19.09 11.56
C SER A 74 14.42 -20.12 11.78
N ALA A 75 14.17 -21.01 10.81
CA ALA A 75 13.19 -22.08 10.94
C ALA A 75 13.58 -23.12 11.99
N GLU A 76 14.87 -23.43 12.11
CA GLU A 76 15.43 -24.41 13.07
C GLU A 76 15.74 -23.81 14.45
N LYS A 77 15.40 -22.54 14.69
CA LYS A 77 15.61 -21.88 15.99
C LYS A 77 14.90 -22.61 17.14
N LEU A 78 13.79 -23.28 16.84
CA LEU A 78 13.03 -24.10 17.78
C LEU A 78 12.90 -25.53 17.21
N THR A 79 12.80 -26.50 18.10
CA THR A 79 12.47 -27.88 17.73
C THR A 79 11.00 -28.00 17.34
N LEU A 80 10.65 -29.08 16.62
CA LEU A 80 9.26 -29.36 16.26
C LEU A 80 8.34 -29.43 17.50
N THR A 81 8.81 -30.05 18.58
CA THR A 81 8.12 -30.09 19.88
C THR A 81 7.87 -28.70 20.45
N GLN A 82 8.86 -27.81 20.40
CA GLN A 82 8.70 -26.44 20.88
C GLN A 82 7.71 -25.65 20.03
N TYR A 83 7.73 -25.80 18.70
CA TYR A 83 6.72 -25.20 17.84
C TYR A 83 5.32 -25.72 18.14
N SER A 84 5.16 -27.04 18.27
CA SER A 84 3.90 -27.70 18.66
C SER A 84 3.33 -27.14 19.96
N GLN A 85 4.17 -26.98 20.99
CA GLN A 85 3.79 -26.38 22.26
C GLN A 85 3.35 -24.92 22.13
N GLN A 86 4.02 -24.12 21.29
CA GLN A 86 3.70 -22.69 21.12
C GLN A 86 2.44 -22.45 20.30
N CYS A 87 2.23 -23.22 19.22
CA CYS A 87 1.07 -23.04 18.33
C CYS A 87 -0.15 -23.88 18.74
N GLY A 88 0.02 -24.84 19.65
CA GLY A 88 -1.05 -25.74 20.09
C GLY A 88 -1.43 -26.81 19.07
N VAL A 89 -0.57 -27.09 18.08
CA VAL A 89 -0.80 -28.10 17.03
C VAL A 89 0.15 -29.27 17.24
N ALA A 90 -0.39 -30.49 17.36
CA ALA A 90 0.41 -31.69 17.58
C ALA A 90 1.46 -31.94 16.48
N GLU A 91 2.60 -32.52 16.86
CA GLU A 91 3.75 -32.71 15.96
C GLU A 91 3.40 -33.55 14.72
N ASP A 92 2.59 -34.58 14.88
CA ASP A 92 2.10 -35.43 13.79
C ASP A 92 1.27 -34.65 12.77
N LYS A 93 0.47 -33.67 13.22
CA LYS A 93 -0.33 -32.80 12.34
C LYS A 93 0.53 -31.79 11.61
N ILE A 94 1.54 -31.21 12.27
CA ILE A 94 2.49 -30.30 11.59
C ILE A 94 3.21 -31.06 10.47
N ALA A 95 3.75 -32.25 10.78
CA ALA A 95 4.44 -33.09 9.80
C ALA A 95 3.52 -33.53 8.66
N ALA A 96 2.30 -34.01 8.98
CA ALA A 96 1.33 -34.43 7.98
C ALA A 96 0.91 -33.29 7.04
N LEU A 97 0.75 -32.07 7.57
CA LEU A 97 0.41 -30.89 6.76
C LEU A 97 1.57 -30.50 5.84
N ALA A 98 2.81 -30.48 6.34
CA ALA A 98 3.99 -30.19 5.53
C ALA A 98 4.15 -31.21 4.39
N ASP A 99 3.97 -32.49 4.70
CA ASP A 99 4.03 -33.58 3.73
C ASP A 99 2.87 -33.48 2.71
N ALA A 100 1.63 -33.23 3.15
CA ALA A 100 0.48 -33.04 2.25
C ALA A 100 0.67 -31.84 1.31
N PHE A 101 1.22 -30.74 1.84
CA PHE A 101 1.50 -29.53 1.06
C PHE A 101 2.58 -29.78 0.00
N THR A 102 3.64 -30.53 0.33
CA THR A 102 4.80 -30.71 -0.56
C THR A 102 4.68 -31.90 -1.52
N ARG A 103 3.87 -32.91 -1.21
CA ARG A 103 3.69 -34.13 -2.03
C ARG A 103 3.23 -33.89 -3.46
N HIS A 104 2.56 -32.77 -3.72
CA HIS A 104 2.09 -32.39 -5.05
C HIS A 104 3.07 -31.46 -5.80
N GLY A 105 4.27 -31.23 -5.24
CA GLY A 105 5.29 -30.36 -5.80
C GLY A 105 4.76 -28.95 -6.03
N ARG A 106 4.82 -28.48 -7.27
CA ARG A 106 4.37 -27.13 -7.67
C ARG A 106 2.85 -26.98 -7.81
N LYS A 107 2.07 -28.05 -7.61
CA LYS A 107 0.60 -28.07 -7.74
C LYS A 107 -0.12 -27.95 -6.39
N ALA A 108 0.53 -27.32 -5.43
CA ALA A 108 -0.06 -26.94 -4.16
C ALA A 108 0.06 -25.43 -4.02
N ALA A 109 -0.84 -24.81 -3.24
CA ALA A 109 -0.81 -23.38 -2.98
C ALA A 109 -1.32 -23.11 -1.57
N VAL A 110 -0.83 -22.02 -0.99
CA VAL A 110 -1.26 -21.52 0.31
C VAL A 110 -1.51 -20.03 0.18
N ILE A 111 -2.63 -19.57 0.74
CA ILE A 111 -3.02 -18.16 0.74
C ILE A 111 -3.22 -17.68 2.18
N THR A 112 -2.99 -16.40 2.43
CA THR A 112 -3.28 -15.76 3.72
C THR A 112 -4.24 -14.59 3.52
N HIS A 113 -5.18 -14.45 4.45
CA HIS A 113 -6.09 -13.31 4.54
C HIS A 113 -6.31 -12.97 6.03
N GLY A 114 -7.54 -13.13 6.53
CA GLY A 114 -7.98 -12.62 7.84
C GLY A 114 -7.22 -13.15 9.06
N GLY A 115 -6.67 -14.36 8.99
CA GLY A 115 -5.87 -14.95 10.09
C GLY A 115 -4.59 -14.19 10.44
N MET A 116 -4.23 -13.18 9.66
CA MET A 116 -3.00 -12.38 9.82
C MET A 116 -3.28 -10.94 10.29
N MET A 117 -4.51 -10.61 10.71
CA MET A 117 -4.88 -9.25 11.16
C MET A 117 -4.47 -8.97 12.62
N ALA A 118 -3.18 -9.15 12.93
CA ALA A 118 -2.58 -8.95 14.25
C ALA A 118 -1.27 -8.16 14.16
N GLY A 119 -0.72 -7.71 15.30
CA GLY A 119 0.51 -6.91 15.33
C GLY A 119 1.74 -7.60 14.71
N ASN A 120 1.78 -8.93 14.72
CA ASN A 120 2.81 -9.75 14.06
C ASN A 120 2.34 -10.30 12.68
N GLY A 121 1.26 -9.75 12.14
CA GLY A 121 0.60 -10.21 10.93
C GLY A 121 1.49 -10.23 9.69
N PHE A 122 2.37 -9.24 9.57
CA PHE A 122 3.35 -9.19 8.47
C PHE A 122 4.27 -10.41 8.49
N TYR A 123 4.88 -10.73 9.63
CA TYR A 123 5.80 -11.86 9.75
C TYR A 123 5.08 -13.19 9.51
N SER A 124 3.85 -13.32 10.01
CA SER A 124 3.02 -14.51 9.82
C SER A 124 2.63 -14.70 8.35
N ALA A 125 2.17 -13.63 7.69
CA ALA A 125 1.87 -13.65 6.26
C ALA A 125 3.12 -13.93 5.42
N TRP A 126 4.26 -13.31 5.75
CA TRP A 126 5.53 -13.52 5.06
C TRP A 126 5.99 -14.98 5.16
N ALA A 127 5.97 -15.57 6.35
CA ALA A 127 6.36 -16.96 6.56
C ALA A 127 5.49 -17.94 5.77
N VAL A 128 4.17 -17.72 5.77
CA VAL A 128 3.22 -18.56 5.05
C VAL A 128 3.32 -18.37 3.54
N MET A 129 3.51 -17.13 3.05
CA MET A 129 3.74 -16.87 1.63
C MET A 129 5.09 -17.41 1.14
N MET A 130 6.10 -17.48 2.00
CA MET A 130 7.40 -18.07 1.66
C MET A 130 7.28 -19.55 1.26
N LEU A 131 6.29 -20.28 1.80
CA LEU A 131 6.05 -21.68 1.43
C LEU A 131 5.79 -21.85 -0.08
N ASN A 132 5.08 -20.92 -0.70
CA ASN A 132 4.84 -20.90 -2.15
C ASN A 132 6.15 -20.71 -2.93
N ALA A 133 7.02 -19.80 -2.47
CA ALA A 133 8.34 -19.59 -3.07
C ALA A 133 9.24 -20.83 -2.93
N LEU A 134 9.19 -21.51 -1.77
CA LEU A 134 9.97 -22.73 -1.52
C LEU A 134 9.58 -23.90 -2.42
N ILE A 135 8.29 -24.08 -2.70
CA ILE A 135 7.85 -25.12 -3.65
C ILE A 135 7.95 -24.66 -5.12
N GLY A 136 8.15 -23.37 -5.36
CA GLY A 136 8.31 -22.79 -6.70
C GLY A 136 7.03 -22.79 -7.52
N ASN A 137 5.88 -22.54 -6.89
CA ASN A 137 4.56 -22.53 -7.55
C ASN A 137 4.12 -21.14 -8.05
N LEU A 138 4.93 -20.10 -7.80
CA LEU A 138 4.55 -18.72 -8.13
C LEU A 138 4.41 -18.56 -9.65
N SER A 139 3.28 -18.00 -10.08
CA SER A 139 2.92 -17.74 -11.48
C SER A 139 2.81 -18.99 -12.37
N LEU A 140 2.66 -20.18 -11.78
CA LEU A 140 2.39 -21.41 -12.51
C LEU A 140 0.90 -21.77 -12.50
N GLU A 141 0.46 -22.54 -13.49
CA GLU A 141 -0.89 -23.10 -13.53
C GLU A 141 -1.16 -23.95 -12.27
N GLY A 142 -2.27 -23.67 -11.59
CA GLY A 142 -2.63 -24.29 -10.31
C GLY A 142 -1.83 -23.79 -9.10
N GLY A 143 -0.92 -22.84 -9.30
CA GLY A 143 -0.13 -22.19 -8.25
C GLY A 143 -0.70 -20.83 -7.82
N VAL A 144 0.13 -20.05 -7.11
CA VAL A 144 -0.25 -18.69 -6.67
C VAL A 144 0.10 -17.69 -7.75
N PHE A 145 -0.87 -16.87 -8.15
CA PHE A 145 -0.66 -15.77 -9.08
C PHE A 145 -1.06 -14.44 -8.44
N VAL A 146 -0.36 -13.39 -8.83
CA VAL A 146 -0.74 -12.00 -8.55
C VAL A 146 -1.62 -11.55 -9.71
N GLY A 147 -2.80 -10.98 -9.42
CA GLY A 147 -3.81 -10.64 -10.42
C GLY A 147 -3.30 -9.83 -11.62
N GLY A 148 -4.05 -9.86 -12.73
CA GLY A 148 -3.67 -9.24 -14.01
C GLY A 148 -3.57 -7.71 -14.02
N GLY A 149 -3.91 -7.07 -12.91
CA GLY A 149 -3.89 -5.62 -12.74
C GLY A 149 -5.13 -4.93 -13.33
N LYS A 150 -5.07 -3.59 -13.36
CA LYS A 150 -6.19 -2.75 -13.82
C LYS A 150 -5.82 -1.81 -14.96
N PHE A 151 -6.79 -1.46 -15.79
CA PHE A 151 -6.70 -0.27 -16.65
C PHE A 151 -7.04 0.95 -15.79
N ASN A 152 -6.05 1.80 -15.50
CA ASN A 152 -6.18 2.89 -14.55
C ASN A 152 -6.54 4.21 -15.25
N GLY A 153 -7.83 4.52 -15.38
CA GLY A 153 -8.27 5.76 -16.04
C GLY A 153 -7.94 7.06 -15.29
N ALA A 154 -7.61 6.98 -14.00
CA ALA A 154 -7.51 8.14 -13.10
C ALA A 154 -6.16 8.89 -13.18
N THR A 155 -5.23 8.42 -14.02
CA THR A 155 -3.95 9.07 -14.27
C THR A 155 -4.01 9.85 -15.58
N ASP A 156 -2.90 10.52 -15.93
CA ASP A 156 -2.74 10.98 -17.30
C ASP A 156 -2.82 9.79 -18.25
N GLY A 157 -3.69 9.91 -19.24
CA GLY A 157 -4.12 8.81 -20.06
C GLY A 157 -4.14 9.15 -21.55
N PRO A 158 -4.48 8.17 -22.38
CA PRO A 158 -4.42 8.29 -23.83
C PRO A 158 -5.40 9.33 -24.41
N ARG A 159 -6.41 9.75 -23.63
CA ARG A 159 -7.43 10.72 -24.06
C ARG A 159 -7.38 12.01 -23.24
N TYR A 160 -7.19 11.91 -21.93
CA TYR A 160 -7.27 13.04 -21.01
C TYR A 160 -6.19 12.96 -19.93
N ASN A 161 -5.69 14.12 -19.53
CA ASN A 161 -4.79 14.30 -18.39
C ASN A 161 -5.63 14.46 -17.11
N LEU A 162 -5.79 13.39 -16.33
CA LEU A 162 -6.58 13.40 -15.09
C LEU A 162 -5.74 13.51 -13.83
N GLU A 163 -4.41 13.37 -13.93
CA GLU A 163 -3.50 13.56 -12.81
C GLU A 163 -2.81 14.91 -12.85
N SER A 164 -2.36 15.34 -14.04
CA SER A 164 -1.60 16.57 -14.22
C SER A 164 -2.50 17.71 -14.66
N PHE A 165 -2.45 18.83 -13.93
CA PHE A 165 -3.14 20.07 -14.30
C PHE A 165 -2.33 21.29 -13.86
N ALA A 166 -2.53 22.40 -14.56
CA ALA A 166 -1.83 23.65 -14.28
C ALA A 166 -2.12 24.13 -12.86
N GLY A 167 -1.07 24.49 -12.11
CA GLY A 167 -1.18 24.95 -10.73
C GLY A 167 -1.37 23.83 -9.69
N LYS A 168 -1.33 22.55 -10.06
CA LYS A 168 -1.45 21.43 -9.11
C LYS A 168 -0.54 21.61 -7.89
N VAL A 169 -1.18 21.72 -6.72
CA VAL A 169 -0.50 21.85 -5.44
C VAL A 169 -0.07 20.47 -4.96
N LYS A 170 1.22 20.26 -4.74
CA LYS A 170 1.75 19.03 -4.14
C LYS A 170 1.83 19.18 -2.62
N PRO A 171 1.40 18.17 -1.84
CA PRO A 171 1.65 18.13 -0.40
C PRO A 171 3.15 18.28 -0.11
N LYS A 172 3.48 19.02 0.94
CA LYS A 172 4.86 19.22 1.41
C LYS A 172 4.92 18.92 2.90
N GLY A 173 6.10 18.50 3.37
CA GLY A 173 6.35 18.24 4.77
C GLY A 173 6.33 16.75 5.13
N LEU A 174 6.52 16.49 6.42
CA LEU A 174 6.55 15.17 7.00
C LEU A 174 5.14 14.59 7.09
N SER A 175 4.94 13.31 6.75
CA SER A 175 3.66 12.64 7.01
C SER A 175 3.38 12.61 8.52
N ILE A 176 2.15 12.95 8.94
CA ILE A 176 1.74 12.90 10.36
C ILE A 176 1.95 11.50 10.96
N ALA A 177 1.72 10.45 10.17
CA ALA A 177 1.95 9.07 10.59
C ALA A 177 3.45 8.68 10.63
N ARG A 178 4.37 9.60 10.29
CA ARG A 178 5.82 9.36 10.19
C ARG A 178 6.18 8.17 9.27
N SER A 179 5.31 7.94 8.29
CA SER A 179 5.41 6.86 7.30
C SER A 179 6.37 7.24 6.18
N LYS A 180 7.07 6.23 5.61
CA LYS A 180 8.03 6.39 4.51
C LYS A 180 9.13 7.42 4.77
N THR A 181 9.50 7.62 6.02
CA THR A 181 10.54 8.59 6.40
C THR A 181 11.37 8.03 7.55
N ALA A 182 12.70 8.14 7.44
CA ALA A 182 13.62 7.79 8.52
C ALA A 182 13.65 8.92 9.56
N TYR A 183 13.71 8.57 10.84
CA TYR A 183 13.72 9.56 11.93
C TYR A 183 14.90 10.53 11.82
N GLU A 184 16.05 10.05 11.36
CA GLU A 184 17.29 10.80 11.17
C GLU A 184 17.14 11.95 10.17
N SER A 185 16.15 11.88 9.27
CA SER A 185 15.84 12.95 8.34
C SER A 185 14.99 14.08 8.94
N SER A 186 14.45 13.86 10.15
CA SER A 186 13.56 14.78 10.84
C SER A 186 14.28 16.02 11.40
N GLU A 187 13.51 17.09 11.59
CA GLU A 187 13.99 18.27 12.30
C GLU A 187 14.30 17.96 13.77
N GLU A 188 13.48 17.14 14.44
CA GLU A 188 13.70 16.71 15.82
C GLU A 188 15.09 16.06 16.00
N TYR A 189 15.46 15.12 15.11
CA TYR A 189 16.77 14.49 15.14
C TYR A 189 17.89 15.52 14.98
N ARG A 190 17.80 16.37 13.95
CA ARG A 190 18.79 17.41 13.67
C ARG A 190 18.96 18.37 14.85
N SER A 191 17.86 18.81 15.45
CA SER A 191 17.88 19.71 16.60
C SER A 191 18.50 19.07 17.84
N LYS A 192 18.16 17.81 18.16
CA LYS A 192 18.76 17.09 19.29
C LYS A 192 20.26 16.88 19.08
N ALA A 193 20.65 16.42 17.90
CA ALA A 193 22.06 16.21 17.54
C ALA A 193 22.86 17.52 17.62
N ALA A 194 22.34 18.62 17.07
CA ALA A 194 22.97 19.93 17.14
C ALA A 194 23.10 20.47 18.57
N ALA A 195 22.16 20.12 19.45
CA ALA A 195 22.20 20.46 20.87
C ALA A 195 23.12 19.54 21.72
N GLY A 196 23.78 18.55 21.10
CA GLY A 196 24.60 17.57 21.82
C GLY A 196 23.80 16.62 22.71
N VAL A 197 22.48 16.54 22.53
CA VAL A 197 21.60 15.61 23.25
C VAL A 197 21.44 14.35 22.41
N SER A 198 21.39 13.17 23.05
CA SER A 198 21.10 11.92 22.35
C SER A 198 19.80 12.08 21.54
N PRO A 199 19.85 11.91 20.20
CA PRO A 199 18.66 11.99 19.38
C PRO A 199 17.70 10.83 19.66
N TYR A 200 18.19 9.74 20.28
CA TYR A 200 17.44 8.53 20.58
C TYR A 200 17.06 8.40 22.07
N PRO A 201 15.89 7.79 22.38
CA PRO A 201 14.86 7.35 21.43
C PRO A 201 14.05 8.53 20.83
N ALA A 202 13.43 8.31 19.67
CA ALA A 202 12.43 9.22 19.13
C ALA A 202 11.18 9.27 20.04
N ARG A 203 10.41 10.37 20.00
CA ARG A 203 9.21 10.52 20.85
C ARG A 203 8.10 9.51 20.56
N ALA A 204 7.97 9.07 19.31
CA ALA A 204 7.06 8.00 18.91
C ALA A 204 7.71 7.15 17.80
N PRO A 205 7.18 5.95 17.49
CA PRO A 205 7.70 5.12 16.42
C PRO A 205 7.69 5.83 15.06
N TRP A 206 8.73 5.56 14.26
CA TRP A 206 8.85 6.01 12.87
C TRP A 206 8.83 4.79 11.96
N TYR A 207 8.23 4.94 10.78
CA TYR A 207 7.92 3.82 9.88
C TYR A 207 8.56 4.04 8.51
N PRO A 208 9.89 3.86 8.36
CA PRO A 208 10.60 4.19 7.13
C PRO A 208 10.16 3.34 5.92
N PHE A 209 9.61 2.14 6.15
CA PHE A 209 9.23 1.22 5.07
C PHE A 209 7.74 1.17 4.78
N VAL A 210 6.89 1.56 5.73
CA VAL A 210 5.43 1.38 5.64
C VAL A 210 4.77 2.69 5.23
N ALA A 211 3.73 2.61 4.41
CA ALA A 211 2.83 3.72 4.08
C ALA A 211 1.41 3.40 4.60
N GLY A 212 0.59 4.43 4.79
CA GLY A 212 -0.86 4.26 4.97
C GLY A 212 -1.27 3.55 6.27
N GLN A 213 -0.86 4.09 7.43
CA GLN A 213 -1.26 3.58 8.73
C GLN A 213 -2.32 4.50 9.35
N LEU A 214 -3.60 4.19 9.17
CA LEU A 214 -4.68 5.01 9.74
C LEU A 214 -4.60 5.09 11.27
N THR A 215 -4.21 3.99 11.92
CA THR A 215 -4.00 3.92 13.37
C THR A 215 -2.97 4.96 13.83
N GLU A 216 -1.87 5.10 13.10
CA GLU A 216 -0.83 6.08 13.40
C GLU A 216 -1.24 7.48 12.98
N LEU A 217 -1.86 7.65 11.81
CA LEU A 217 -2.29 8.95 11.30
C LEU A 217 -3.21 9.65 12.29
N LEU A 218 -4.29 8.96 12.70
CA LEU A 218 -5.31 9.56 13.54
C LEU A 218 -4.82 9.80 14.96
N THR A 219 -4.16 8.82 15.57
CA THR A 219 -3.63 8.97 16.94
C THR A 219 -2.54 10.04 16.99
N SER A 220 -1.64 10.10 16.00
CA SER A 220 -0.59 11.13 15.91
C SER A 220 -1.16 12.52 15.72
N ALA A 221 -2.18 12.66 14.87
CA ALA A 221 -2.89 13.93 14.69
C ALA A 221 -3.51 14.42 16.00
N LEU A 222 -4.17 13.52 16.74
CA LEU A 222 -4.80 13.81 18.02
C LEU A 222 -3.77 14.07 19.13
N GLU A 223 -2.58 13.47 19.09
CA GLU A 223 -1.49 13.79 20.02
C GLU A 223 -0.69 15.04 19.64
N GLY A 224 -0.90 15.58 18.45
CA GLY A 224 -0.17 16.74 17.96
C GLY A 224 1.32 16.48 17.71
N TYR A 225 1.72 15.22 17.51
CA TYR A 225 3.09 14.84 17.17
C TYR A 225 3.11 14.04 15.86
N PRO A 226 3.88 14.47 14.84
CA PRO A 226 4.85 15.56 14.85
C PRO A 226 4.23 16.97 14.84
N TYR A 227 2.94 17.09 14.48
CA TYR A 227 2.17 18.34 14.51
C TYR A 227 0.66 18.03 14.53
N PRO A 228 -0.21 18.96 14.97
CA PRO A 228 -1.67 18.73 15.03
C PRO A 228 -2.35 18.89 13.66
N LEU A 229 -3.52 18.26 13.50
CA LEU A 229 -4.43 18.54 12.39
C LEU A 229 -5.35 19.72 12.70
N LYS A 230 -5.69 20.49 11.66
CA LYS A 230 -6.68 21.57 11.75
C LYS A 230 -8.06 21.14 11.26
N ALA A 231 -8.08 20.20 10.32
CA ALA A 231 -9.29 19.65 9.75
C ALA A 231 -9.05 18.20 9.35
N TRP A 232 -10.06 17.35 9.54
CA TRP A 232 -10.12 16.00 9.02
C TRP A 232 -11.39 15.87 8.18
N ILE A 233 -11.21 15.51 6.91
CA ILE A 233 -12.30 15.12 6.03
C ILE A 233 -12.18 13.62 5.83
N SER A 234 -13.20 12.87 6.22
CA SER A 234 -13.27 11.42 6.06
C SER A 234 -14.38 11.06 5.08
N ASN A 235 -14.16 10.02 4.27
CA ASN A 235 -15.14 9.54 3.30
C ASN A 235 -15.23 8.02 3.37
N MET A 236 -16.44 7.49 3.60
CA MET A 236 -16.71 6.05 3.66
C MET A 236 -15.76 5.31 4.62
N THR A 237 -15.53 5.88 5.81
CA THR A 237 -14.60 5.31 6.81
C THR A 237 -15.25 5.17 8.18
N ASN A 238 -14.98 4.05 8.85
CA ASN A 238 -15.38 3.84 10.24
C ASN A 238 -14.23 3.26 11.10
N PRO A 239 -13.15 4.03 11.36
CA PRO A 239 -12.01 3.56 12.15
C PRO A 239 -12.36 3.15 13.59
N LEU A 240 -13.33 3.79 14.24
CA LEU A 240 -13.72 3.43 15.62
C LEU A 240 -14.31 2.02 15.72
N TYR A 241 -14.98 1.55 14.66
CA TYR A 241 -15.42 0.17 14.53
C TYR A 241 -14.31 -0.73 13.96
N GLY A 242 -13.66 -0.30 12.88
CA GLY A 242 -12.79 -1.14 12.06
C GLY A 242 -11.40 -1.40 12.65
N VAL A 243 -10.96 -0.62 13.65
CA VAL A 243 -9.65 -0.79 14.28
C VAL A 243 -9.81 -1.26 15.73
N PRO A 244 -9.41 -2.49 16.05
CA PRO A 244 -9.44 -3.00 17.42
C PRO A 244 -8.70 -2.08 18.40
N GLY A 245 -9.36 -1.74 19.51
CA GLY A 245 -8.78 -0.92 20.59
C GLY A 245 -8.70 0.58 20.31
N LEU A 246 -8.92 1.05 19.07
CA LEU A 246 -8.77 2.46 18.72
C LEU A 246 -9.76 3.36 19.48
N ARG A 247 -10.99 2.87 19.66
CA ARG A 247 -12.04 3.58 20.40
C ARG A 247 -11.58 4.04 21.79
N ALA A 248 -10.92 3.15 22.53
CA ALA A 248 -10.44 3.44 23.88
C ALA A 248 -9.36 4.53 23.96
N VAL A 249 -8.63 4.78 22.86
CA VAL A 249 -7.49 5.71 22.86
C VAL A 249 -7.74 7.00 22.07
N ALA A 250 -8.76 7.00 21.19
CA ALA A 250 -9.03 8.10 20.25
C ALA A 250 -10.39 8.78 20.46
N GLU A 251 -11.43 8.09 20.96
CA GLU A 251 -12.80 8.63 20.97
C GLU A 251 -12.92 9.95 21.73
N GLU A 252 -12.40 10.03 22.97
CA GLU A 252 -12.49 11.26 23.77
C GLU A 252 -11.67 12.40 23.17
N LYS A 253 -10.55 12.10 22.50
CA LYS A 253 -9.72 13.11 21.83
C LYS A 253 -10.35 13.60 20.53
N LEU A 254 -11.10 12.74 19.84
CA LEU A 254 -11.88 13.13 18.66
C LEU A 254 -12.98 14.13 19.01
N LYS A 255 -13.56 14.02 20.21
CA LYS A 255 -14.59 14.95 20.72
C LYS A 255 -14.01 16.31 21.15
N ASP A 256 -12.69 16.44 21.23
CA ASP A 256 -12.04 17.66 21.71
C ASP A 256 -11.67 18.60 20.54
N PRO A 257 -12.36 19.74 20.37
CA PRO A 257 -12.08 20.69 19.29
C PRO A 257 -10.73 21.40 19.44
N GLN A 258 -10.06 21.32 20.59
CA GLN A 258 -8.67 21.80 20.73
C GLN A 258 -7.68 20.84 20.06
N ARG A 259 -8.02 19.55 19.95
CA ARG A 259 -7.20 18.50 19.34
C ARG A 259 -7.47 18.40 17.85
N LEU A 260 -8.75 18.39 17.47
CA LEU A 260 -9.20 18.38 16.08
C LEU A 260 -10.28 19.45 15.88
N PRO A 261 -9.91 20.65 15.39
CA PRO A 261 -10.85 21.77 15.31
C PRO A 261 -12.00 21.61 14.31
N LEU A 262 -11.89 20.69 13.34
CA LEU A 262 -12.91 20.46 12.34
C LEU A 262 -12.87 19.01 11.87
N PHE A 263 -13.99 18.31 12.00
CA PHE A 263 -14.21 16.98 11.47
C PHE A 263 -15.45 16.98 10.54
N ILE A 264 -15.22 16.72 9.26
CA ILE A 264 -16.25 16.54 8.24
C ILE A 264 -16.30 15.07 7.82
N ALA A 265 -17.45 14.44 7.96
CA ALA A 265 -17.71 13.09 7.48
C ALA A 265 -18.54 13.11 6.18
N ILE A 266 -18.14 12.31 5.20
CA ILE A 266 -18.85 12.09 3.94
C ILE A 266 -19.24 10.62 3.88
N ASP A 267 -20.52 10.31 4.09
CA ASP A 267 -20.98 8.92 4.20
C ASP A 267 -22.43 8.77 3.74
N ALA A 268 -22.73 7.61 3.15
CA ALA A 268 -24.11 7.22 2.82
C ALA A 268 -24.89 6.78 4.07
N PHE A 269 -24.19 6.37 5.12
CA PHE A 269 -24.78 5.88 6.37
C PHE A 269 -24.06 6.44 7.59
N MET A 270 -24.85 6.80 8.61
CA MET A 270 -24.31 7.11 9.93
C MET A 270 -23.61 5.91 10.54
N ASN A 271 -22.45 6.14 11.17
CA ASN A 271 -21.67 5.12 11.86
C ASN A 271 -21.02 5.70 13.13
N GLU A 272 -20.35 4.86 13.93
CA GLU A 272 -19.80 5.25 15.23
C GLU A 272 -18.72 6.33 15.12
N THR A 273 -17.99 6.38 14.01
CA THR A 273 -16.99 7.43 13.77
C THR A 273 -17.69 8.71 13.31
N THR A 274 -18.59 8.63 12.33
CA THR A 274 -19.25 9.82 11.76
C THR A 274 -20.22 10.47 12.72
N ALA A 275 -20.71 9.74 13.73
CA ALA A 275 -21.47 10.29 14.86
C ALA A 275 -20.69 11.32 15.69
N LEU A 276 -19.36 11.40 15.53
CA LEU A 276 -18.51 12.39 16.20
C LEU A 276 -18.12 13.58 15.30
N ALA A 277 -18.59 13.63 14.06
CA ALA A 277 -18.25 14.70 13.12
C ALA A 277 -19.01 15.99 13.43
N ASP A 278 -18.36 17.14 13.18
CA ASP A 278 -18.99 18.46 13.27
C ASP A 278 -19.98 18.68 12.12
N TYR A 279 -19.66 18.13 10.94
CA TYR A 279 -20.51 18.18 9.76
C TYR A 279 -20.60 16.82 9.07
N ILE A 280 -21.79 16.51 8.57
CA ILE A 280 -22.06 15.29 7.81
C ILE A 280 -22.58 15.69 6.44
N VAL A 281 -21.85 15.26 5.42
CA VAL A 281 -22.25 15.38 4.02
C VAL A 281 -22.84 14.03 3.62
N PRO A 282 -24.13 13.97 3.25
CA PRO A 282 -24.72 12.74 2.75
C PRO A 282 -24.07 12.35 1.42
N ASP A 283 -23.75 11.07 1.27
CA ASP A 283 -23.16 10.52 0.04
C ASP A 283 -24.10 9.54 -0.67
N THR A 284 -23.84 9.33 -1.95
CA THR A 284 -24.57 8.38 -2.81
C THR A 284 -24.16 6.93 -2.52
N HIS A 285 -25.05 5.97 -2.80
CA HIS A 285 -24.75 4.54 -2.65
C HIS A 285 -24.50 3.82 -3.99
N ASN A 286 -24.16 2.53 -3.94
CA ASN A 286 -23.60 1.75 -5.06
C ASN A 286 -24.29 1.93 -6.42
N PHE A 287 -25.62 2.02 -6.47
CA PHE A 287 -26.40 2.16 -7.72
C PHE A 287 -26.69 3.61 -8.14
N GLU A 288 -26.31 4.57 -7.32
CA GLU A 288 -26.52 6.01 -7.49
C GLU A 288 -25.21 6.74 -7.84
N SER A 289 -24.08 6.01 -7.80
CA SER A 289 -22.73 6.57 -7.80
C SER A 289 -21.90 6.10 -8.97
N TRP A 290 -20.90 6.90 -9.32
CA TRP A 290 -19.86 6.53 -10.28
C TRP A 290 -18.73 5.76 -9.61
N GLY A 291 -17.97 4.97 -10.37
CA GLY A 291 -16.77 4.34 -9.86
C GLY A 291 -16.11 3.35 -10.81
N PHE A 292 -14.80 3.26 -10.69
CA PHE A 292 -13.99 2.29 -11.43
C PHE A 292 -13.05 1.58 -10.45
N SER A 293 -13.03 0.25 -10.49
CA SER A 293 -12.19 -0.56 -9.61
C SER A 293 -11.50 -1.69 -10.37
N ALA A 294 -10.46 -2.25 -9.76
CA ALA A 294 -9.89 -3.50 -10.22
C ALA A 294 -10.72 -4.68 -9.68
N PRO A 295 -10.82 -5.80 -10.40
CA PRO A 295 -11.19 -7.06 -9.77
C PRO A 295 -10.25 -7.34 -8.60
N TRP A 296 -10.83 -7.70 -7.44
CA TRP A 296 -10.08 -7.87 -6.20
C TRP A 296 -9.01 -8.99 -6.30
N ALA A 297 -9.40 -10.15 -6.81
CA ALA A 297 -8.54 -11.30 -7.02
C ALA A 297 -9.19 -12.26 -8.04
N GLY A 298 -8.48 -13.31 -8.45
CA GLY A 298 -9.05 -14.37 -9.29
C GLY A 298 -9.15 -14.03 -10.79
N VAL A 299 -8.72 -12.84 -11.20
CA VAL A 299 -8.71 -12.41 -12.61
C VAL A 299 -7.27 -12.30 -13.10
N ALA A 300 -6.88 -13.22 -13.98
CA ALA A 300 -5.52 -13.25 -14.57
C ALA A 300 -5.33 -12.19 -15.65
N SER A 301 -6.41 -11.75 -16.29
CA SER A 301 -6.39 -10.69 -17.29
C SER A 301 -6.43 -9.32 -16.65
N LYS A 302 -5.77 -8.34 -17.27
CA LYS A 302 -5.93 -6.94 -16.90
C LYS A 302 -7.38 -6.53 -17.14
N ALA A 303 -8.04 -5.97 -16.13
CA ALA A 303 -9.46 -5.63 -16.21
C ALA A 303 -9.82 -4.49 -15.26
N THR A 304 -10.90 -3.78 -15.60
CA THR A 304 -11.48 -2.74 -14.75
C THR A 304 -12.99 -2.93 -14.73
N THR A 305 -13.58 -2.92 -13.54
CA THR A 305 -15.03 -2.92 -13.34
C THR A 305 -15.51 -1.48 -13.28
N ALA A 306 -16.64 -1.19 -13.91
CA ALA A 306 -17.27 0.12 -13.91
C ALA A 306 -18.62 0.07 -13.18
N ARG A 307 -18.96 1.17 -12.52
CA ARG A 307 -20.31 1.49 -12.03
C ARG A 307 -20.65 2.93 -12.43
N TRP A 308 -21.92 3.16 -12.69
CA TRP A 308 -22.50 4.48 -12.94
C TRP A 308 -23.91 4.54 -12.31
N PRO A 309 -24.49 5.73 -12.13
CA PRO A 309 -25.83 5.88 -11.59
C PRO A 309 -26.87 5.23 -12.52
N VAL A 310 -27.57 4.21 -12.02
CA VAL A 310 -28.68 3.52 -12.73
C VAL A 310 -30.03 3.77 -12.07
N VAL A 311 -30.03 4.37 -10.88
CA VAL A 311 -31.22 4.90 -10.20
C VAL A 311 -30.99 6.35 -9.79
N PRO A 312 -32.04 7.19 -9.70
CA PRO A 312 -31.91 8.53 -9.14
C PRO A 312 -31.40 8.47 -7.70
N ALA A 313 -30.44 9.32 -7.37
CA ALA A 313 -29.91 9.42 -6.01
C ALA A 313 -31.00 9.87 -5.02
N ALA A 314 -31.06 9.20 -3.86
CA ALA A 314 -31.96 9.60 -2.77
C ALA A 314 -31.49 10.84 -1.98
N THR A 315 -30.25 11.28 -2.19
CA THR A 315 -29.68 12.44 -1.50
C THR A 315 -30.33 13.75 -1.92
N ALA A 316 -30.28 14.75 -1.04
CA ALA A 316 -30.72 16.09 -1.37
C ALA A 316 -29.93 16.65 -2.54
N LYS A 317 -30.56 17.49 -3.37
CA LYS A 317 -29.87 18.19 -4.44
C LYS A 317 -29.19 19.45 -3.93
N THR A 318 -28.01 19.73 -4.46
CA THR A 318 -27.31 21.01 -4.30
C THR A 318 -28.05 22.14 -5.01
N ALA A 319 -27.62 23.38 -4.81
CA ALA A 319 -28.17 24.54 -5.50
C ALA A 319 -28.01 24.45 -7.04
N ASP A 320 -26.99 23.75 -7.50
CA ASP A 320 -26.71 23.51 -8.93
C ASP A 320 -27.49 22.31 -9.50
N GLY A 321 -28.35 21.67 -8.69
CA GLY A 321 -29.20 20.55 -9.11
C GLY A 321 -28.54 19.17 -9.04
N GLU A 322 -27.25 19.10 -8.72
CA GLU A 322 -26.50 17.85 -8.56
C GLU A 322 -26.86 17.15 -7.24
N PRO A 323 -26.94 15.81 -7.18
CA PRO A 323 -27.07 15.08 -5.91
C PRO A 323 -25.92 15.40 -4.95
N ALA A 324 -26.23 15.58 -3.67
CA ALA A 324 -25.21 15.64 -2.63
C ALA A 324 -24.42 14.32 -2.63
N SER A 325 -23.10 14.44 -2.72
CA SER A 325 -22.13 13.36 -2.91
C SER A 325 -20.74 13.84 -2.52
N MET A 326 -19.80 12.89 -2.36
CA MET A 326 -18.37 13.18 -2.20
C MET A 326 -17.85 14.10 -3.32
N GLU A 327 -18.18 13.81 -4.57
CA GLU A 327 -17.73 14.60 -5.72
C GLU A 327 -18.31 16.00 -5.70
N ALA A 328 -19.63 16.14 -5.50
CA ALA A 328 -20.28 17.45 -5.46
C ALA A 328 -19.69 18.32 -4.33
N PHE A 329 -19.44 17.72 -3.16
CA PHE A 329 -18.78 18.42 -2.04
C PHE A 329 -17.36 18.85 -2.39
N CYS A 330 -16.51 17.93 -2.88
CA CYS A 330 -15.12 18.23 -3.22
C CYS A 330 -15.03 19.31 -4.30
N ILE A 331 -15.87 19.24 -5.35
CA ILE A 331 -15.89 20.23 -6.42
C ILE A 331 -16.37 21.59 -5.91
N ALA A 332 -17.44 21.63 -5.10
CA ALA A 332 -17.95 22.89 -4.54
C ALA A 332 -16.94 23.56 -3.62
N VAL A 333 -16.29 22.80 -2.72
CA VAL A 333 -15.25 23.33 -1.81
C VAL A 333 -14.04 23.81 -2.62
N ALA A 334 -13.59 23.03 -3.60
CA ALA A 334 -12.44 23.42 -4.43
C ALA A 334 -12.70 24.72 -5.20
N LYS A 335 -13.88 24.86 -5.83
CA LYS A 335 -14.31 26.11 -6.48
C LYS A 335 -14.38 27.26 -5.49
N ARG A 336 -14.97 27.04 -4.30
CA ARG A 336 -15.12 28.07 -3.26
C ARG A 336 -13.78 28.59 -2.73
N LEU A 337 -12.76 27.73 -2.72
CA LEU A 337 -11.38 28.04 -2.33
C LEU A 337 -10.51 28.51 -3.51
N ASN A 338 -11.06 28.59 -4.73
CA ASN A 338 -10.33 28.90 -5.96
C ASN A 338 -9.14 27.97 -6.20
N LEU A 339 -9.29 26.68 -5.89
CA LEU A 339 -8.25 25.69 -6.15
C LEU A 339 -8.12 25.42 -7.66
N PRO A 340 -6.89 25.22 -8.16
CA PRO A 340 -6.67 24.83 -9.56
C PRO A 340 -7.17 23.41 -9.82
N GLY A 341 -7.47 23.11 -11.09
CA GLY A 341 -7.93 21.78 -11.51
C GLY A 341 -9.43 21.53 -11.31
N PHE A 342 -10.20 22.57 -11.00
CA PHE A 342 -11.66 22.53 -10.87
C PHE A 342 -12.27 23.74 -11.58
N GLY A 343 -13.53 23.63 -12.00
CA GLY A 343 -14.21 24.69 -12.72
C GLY A 343 -13.95 24.64 -14.23
N GLU A 344 -14.00 25.80 -14.88
CA GLU A 344 -13.73 25.92 -16.31
C GLU A 344 -12.28 25.58 -16.63
N ASN A 345 -12.06 24.96 -17.80
CA ASN A 345 -10.71 24.64 -18.29
C ASN A 345 -9.82 23.79 -17.35
N ALA A 346 -10.44 22.96 -16.50
CA ALA A 346 -9.79 22.16 -15.47
C ALA A 346 -8.98 20.97 -16.02
N ILE A 347 -9.55 20.25 -16.99
CA ILE A 347 -8.98 19.01 -17.54
C ILE A 347 -8.45 19.29 -18.94
N THR A 348 -7.29 18.72 -19.30
CA THR A 348 -6.72 18.86 -20.65
C THR A 348 -6.62 17.53 -21.38
N ASP A 349 -6.52 17.57 -22.70
CA ASP A 349 -6.10 16.43 -23.52
C ASP A 349 -4.68 16.61 -24.07
N ALA A 350 -4.20 15.61 -24.82
CA ALA A 350 -2.87 15.64 -25.44
C ALA A 350 -2.73 16.71 -26.54
N GLN A 351 -3.85 17.21 -27.08
CA GLN A 351 -3.87 18.29 -28.08
C GLN A 351 -3.91 19.68 -27.42
N GLY A 352 -4.00 19.75 -26.09
CA GLY A 352 -4.07 20.99 -25.34
C GLY A 352 -5.47 21.61 -25.28
N ASN A 353 -6.51 20.90 -25.74
CA ASN A 353 -7.89 21.31 -25.53
C ASN A 353 -8.19 21.26 -24.03
N ARG A 354 -9.12 22.11 -23.60
CA ARG A 354 -9.46 22.30 -22.19
C ARG A 354 -10.93 22.02 -21.97
N TYR A 355 -11.23 21.41 -20.83
CA TYR A 355 -12.55 20.92 -20.49
C TYR A 355 -12.93 21.27 -19.05
N PRO A 356 -14.22 21.51 -18.78
CA PRO A 356 -14.67 21.85 -17.44
C PRO A 356 -14.66 20.63 -16.50
N LEU A 357 -14.60 20.91 -15.20
CA LEU A 357 -14.90 20.01 -14.10
C LEU A 357 -15.87 20.71 -13.14
N HIS A 358 -17.16 20.49 -13.36
CA HIS A 358 -18.24 21.08 -12.58
C HIS A 358 -19.07 20.06 -11.80
N ARG A 359 -19.11 18.81 -12.27
CA ARG A 359 -19.87 17.70 -11.69
C ARG A 359 -19.14 16.37 -11.87
N ALA A 360 -19.67 15.30 -11.28
CA ALA A 360 -19.04 13.98 -11.31
C ALA A 360 -18.86 13.44 -12.75
N GLU A 361 -19.86 13.63 -13.61
CA GLU A 361 -19.88 13.18 -15.01
C GLU A 361 -18.67 13.73 -15.80
N ASP A 362 -18.29 14.98 -15.53
CA ASP A 362 -17.16 15.63 -16.21
C ASP A 362 -15.85 14.88 -15.95
N TYR A 363 -15.71 14.29 -14.76
CA TYR A 363 -14.55 13.49 -14.39
C TYR A 363 -14.68 12.05 -14.89
N TYR A 364 -15.77 11.37 -14.52
CA TYR A 364 -15.89 9.93 -14.72
C TYR A 364 -16.04 9.50 -16.17
N LEU A 365 -16.69 10.29 -17.03
CA LEU A 365 -16.77 9.97 -18.46
C LEU A 365 -15.40 10.09 -19.15
N ARG A 366 -14.57 11.05 -18.71
CA ARG A 366 -13.19 11.19 -19.18
C ARG A 366 -12.30 10.07 -18.65
N MET A 367 -12.51 9.64 -17.41
CA MET A 367 -11.86 8.47 -16.84
C MET A 367 -12.22 7.19 -17.61
N ALA A 368 -13.50 7.02 -17.96
CA ALA A 368 -13.99 5.92 -18.79
C ALA A 368 -13.31 5.90 -20.16
N ALA A 369 -13.23 7.05 -20.82
CA ALA A 369 -12.54 7.19 -22.10
C ALA A 369 -11.05 6.87 -22.01
N ASN A 370 -10.37 7.27 -20.93
CA ASN A 370 -8.99 6.84 -20.70
C ASN A 370 -8.87 5.32 -20.60
N ILE A 371 -9.77 4.66 -19.86
CA ILE A 371 -9.78 3.19 -19.70
C ILE A 371 -10.02 2.50 -21.05
N ALA A 372 -11.03 2.95 -21.79
CA ALA A 372 -11.42 2.39 -23.09
C ALA A 372 -10.29 2.41 -24.12
N PHE A 373 -9.37 3.38 -24.05
CA PHE A 373 -8.27 3.54 -25.00
C PHE A 373 -6.90 3.10 -24.44
N MET A 374 -6.83 2.55 -23.23
CA MET A 374 -5.57 2.24 -22.55
C MET A 374 -4.91 0.92 -23.00
N GLY A 375 -5.68 0.03 -23.63
CA GLY A 375 -5.18 -1.25 -24.13
C GLY A 375 -4.22 -1.08 -25.30
N ASN A 376 -3.71 -2.22 -25.81
CA ASN A 376 -2.95 -2.23 -27.07
C ASN A 376 -3.78 -1.71 -28.25
N ALA A 377 -5.10 -1.86 -28.17
CA ALA A 377 -6.08 -1.23 -29.03
C ALA A 377 -7.23 -0.69 -28.15
N PRO A 378 -7.99 0.30 -28.64
CA PRO A 378 -9.24 0.70 -28.01
C PRO A 378 -10.20 -0.49 -27.88
N VAL A 379 -11.05 -0.47 -26.86
CA VAL A 379 -12.17 -1.40 -26.75
C VAL A 379 -13.06 -1.29 -27.99
N ALA A 380 -13.66 -2.42 -28.39
CA ALA A 380 -14.57 -2.43 -29.53
C ALA A 380 -15.80 -1.55 -29.26
N GLU A 381 -16.43 -1.07 -30.34
CA GLU A 381 -17.72 -0.41 -30.26
C GLU A 381 -18.74 -1.31 -29.56
N ALA A 382 -19.55 -0.70 -28.70
CA ALA A 382 -20.57 -1.42 -27.94
C ALA A 382 -21.59 -2.04 -28.91
N ILE A 383 -21.85 -3.34 -28.76
CA ILE A 383 -22.92 -4.01 -29.51
C ILE A 383 -24.26 -3.86 -28.77
N SER A 384 -25.37 -4.18 -29.45
CA SER A 384 -26.71 -4.06 -28.87
C SER A 384 -26.89 -4.86 -27.57
N GLU A 385 -26.20 -5.99 -27.45
CA GLU A 385 -26.18 -6.79 -26.23
C GLU A 385 -25.48 -6.04 -25.07
N ASP A 386 -24.35 -5.37 -25.32
CA ASP A 386 -23.66 -4.57 -24.31
C ASP A 386 -24.58 -3.46 -23.78
N LEU A 387 -25.24 -2.72 -24.67
CA LEU A 387 -26.17 -1.64 -24.30
C LEU A 387 -27.35 -2.18 -23.49
N THR A 388 -27.85 -3.37 -23.83
CA THR A 388 -28.96 -4.01 -23.11
C THR A 388 -28.54 -4.47 -21.71
N LEU A 389 -27.37 -5.09 -21.59
CA LEU A 389 -26.86 -5.60 -20.30
C LEU A 389 -26.41 -4.50 -19.36
N THR A 390 -25.89 -3.41 -19.91
CA THR A 390 -25.40 -2.27 -19.13
C THR A 390 -26.53 -1.28 -18.84
N GLY A 391 -27.47 -1.08 -19.76
CA GLY A 391 -28.46 -0.01 -19.65
C GLY A 391 -27.89 1.38 -19.95
N VAL A 392 -26.72 1.45 -20.59
CA VAL A 392 -26.17 2.68 -21.17
C VAL A 392 -26.88 2.92 -22.51
N GLN A 393 -27.41 4.12 -22.72
CA GLN A 393 -28.11 4.53 -23.95
C GLN A 393 -27.40 5.67 -24.66
#